data_AF-A0A8E2AQT7-F1
#
_entry.id   AF-A0A8E2AQT7-F1
#
_cell.length_a   1.000
_cell.length_b   1.000
_cell.length_c   1.000
_cell.angle_alpha   90.00
_cell.angle_beta   90.00
_cell.angle_gamma   90.00
#
_symmetry.space_group_name_H-M   'P 1'
#
loop_
_entity.id
_entity.type
_entity.pdbx_description
1 polymer ?
#
loop_
_entity_poly.entity_id
_entity_poly.type
_entity_poly.pdbx_seq_one_letter_code
_entity_poly.pdbx_strand_id
1 'polypeptide(L)' 'KELVLRVVVAHLKEGLPASMAFEGDAYILDASRRRWSYGQEKVKFMWGEHVARAADDKWTFLFQRKRA' A
#
# COMPACT_ATOMS: atom_id res chain seq x y z
N LYS A 1 20.38 -8.17 -1.56
CA LYS A 1 20.05 -7.42 -2.81
C LYS A 1 19.13 -8.23 -3.73
N GLU A 2 19.35 -9.54 -3.89
CA GLU A 2 18.55 -10.39 -4.78
C GLU A 2 17.09 -10.60 -4.33
N LEU A 3 16.83 -10.73 -3.02
CA LEU A 3 15.48 -10.90 -2.49
C LEU A 3 14.54 -9.74 -2.84
N VAL A 4 15.00 -8.50 -2.68
CA VAL A 4 14.22 -7.29 -3.00
C VAL A 4 13.82 -7.29 -4.47
N LEU A 5 14.75 -7.61 -5.37
CA LEU A 5 14.47 -7.72 -6.80
C LEU A 5 13.44 -8.82 -7.09
N ARG A 6 13.56 -9.99 -6.45
CA ARG A 6 12.59 -11.07 -6.62
C ARG A 6 11.19 -10.69 -6.14
N VAL A 7 11.09 -9.99 -5.00
CA VAL A 7 9.82 -9.47 -4.47
C VAL A 7 9.21 -8.45 -5.44
N VAL A 8 10.02 -7.51 -5.95
CA VAL A 8 9.55 -6.51 -6.93
C VAL A 8 9.09 -7.20 -8.21
N VAL A 9 9.85 -8.13 -8.77
CA VAL A 9 9.50 -8.84 -10.01
C VAL A 9 8.26 -9.72 -9.85
N ALA A 10 8.15 -10.45 -8.74
CA ALA A 10 6.95 -11.23 -8.44
C ALA A 10 5.72 -10.32 -8.39
N HIS A 11 5.86 -9.16 -7.77
CA HIS A 11 4.79 -8.20 -7.65
C HIS A 11 4.47 -7.44 -8.96
N LEU A 12 5.42 -7.30 -9.88
CA LEU A 12 5.13 -6.81 -11.23
C LEU A 12 4.32 -7.82 -12.06
N LYS A 13 4.43 -9.12 -11.75
CA LYS A 13 3.69 -10.19 -12.43
C LYS A 13 2.33 -10.44 -11.79
N GLU A 14 2.28 -10.46 -10.47
CA GLU A 14 1.07 -10.61 -9.66
C GLU A 14 0.77 -9.26 -9.00
N GLY A 15 -0.26 -8.57 -9.49
CA GLY A 15 -0.68 -7.27 -8.94
C GLY A 15 -0.94 -7.33 -7.42
N LEU A 16 -0.81 -6.19 -6.73
CA LEU A 16 -1.02 -6.17 -5.28
C LEU A 16 -2.44 -6.63 -4.97
N PRO A 17 -2.66 -7.41 -3.90
CA PRO A 17 -4.01 -7.72 -3.47
C PRO A 17 -4.77 -6.42 -3.17
N ALA A 18 -6.09 -6.46 -3.39
CA ALA A 18 -6.97 -5.34 -3.03
C ALA A 18 -7.14 -5.22 -1.51
N SER A 19 -7.00 -6.33 -0.78
CA SER A 19 -7.08 -6.37 0.68
C SER A 19 -6.22 -7.49 1.26
N MET A 20 -5.70 -7.28 2.47
CA MET A 20 -4.98 -8.26 3.28
C MET A 20 -5.40 -8.08 4.73
N ALA A 21 -5.44 -9.18 5.49
CA ALA A 21 -5.63 -9.15 6.93
C ALA A 21 -4.39 -9.74 7.61
N PHE A 22 -3.91 -9.09 8.66
CA PHE A 22 -2.81 -9.57 9.48
C PHE A 22 -3.31 -9.82 10.90
N GLU A 23 -3.17 -11.05 11.39
CA GLU A 23 -3.58 -11.41 12.74
C GLU A 23 -2.43 -11.14 13.73
N GLY A 24 -2.69 -10.26 14.69
CA GLY A 24 -1.87 -10.09 15.89
C GLY A 24 -2.56 -10.67 17.13
N ASP A 25 -1.91 -10.61 18.28
CA ASP A 25 -2.43 -11.23 19.51
C ASP A 25 -3.74 -10.58 19.99
N ALA A 26 -3.83 -9.24 19.93
CA ALA A 26 -4.98 -8.47 20.43
C ALA A 26 -5.85 -7.85 19.32
N TYR A 27 -5.35 -7.81 18.08
CA TYR A 27 -6.00 -7.13 16.97
C TYR A 27 -5.82 -7.85 15.64
N ILE A 28 -6.73 -7.56 14.71
CA ILE A 28 -6.61 -7.86 13.29
C ILE A 28 -6.34 -6.52 12.59
N LEU A 29 -5.31 -6.48 11.75
CA LEU A 29 -4.99 -5.34 10.91
C LEU A 29 -5.50 -5.60 9.49
N ASP A 30 -6.57 -4.92 9.10
CA ASP A 30 -7.08 -4.95 7.74
C ASP A 30 -6.39 -3.87 6.91
N ALA A 31 -5.58 -4.29 5.95
CA ALA A 31 -5.00 -3.44 4.94
C ALA A 31 -5.86 -3.50 3.67
N SER A 32 -6.31 -2.35 3.16
CA SER A 32 -7.03 -2.27 1.88
C SER A 32 -6.39 -1.26 0.95
N ARG A 33 -6.21 -1.66 -0.31
CA ARG A 33 -5.73 -0.80 -1.38
C ARG A 33 -6.92 -0.17 -2.08
N ARG A 34 -6.92 1.17 -2.19
CA ARG A 34 -7.99 1.93 -2.82
C ARG A 34 -7.43 3.06 -3.65
N ARG A 35 -8.13 3.42 -4.73
CA ARG A 35 -7.76 4.57 -5.58
C ARG A 35 -7.58 5.84 -4.76
N TRP A 36 -6.51 6.58 -5.05
CA TRP A 36 -6.15 7.81 -4.36
C TRP A 36 -6.34 9.05 -5.23
N SER A 37 -7.59 9.35 -5.58
CA SER A 37 -7.94 10.50 -6.43
C SER A 37 -7.38 11.83 -5.91
N TYR A 38 -7.45 12.09 -4.60
CA TYR A 38 -6.91 13.31 -4.02
C TYR A 38 -5.39 13.44 -4.23
N GLY A 39 -4.63 12.37 -4.01
CA GLY A 39 -3.17 12.40 -4.20
C GLY A 39 -2.77 12.57 -5.66
N GLN A 40 -3.58 12.07 -6.58
CA GLN A 40 -3.37 12.23 -8.02
C GLN A 40 -3.64 13.66 -8.50
N GLU A 41 -4.70 14.29 -8.00
CA GLU A 41 -5.20 15.54 -8.57
C GLU A 41 -4.78 16.79 -7.80
N LYS A 42 -4.56 16.66 -6.48
CA LYS A 42 -4.42 17.83 -5.58
C LYS A 42 -3.04 17.94 -4.96
N VAL A 43 -2.25 16.87 -4.95
CA VAL A 43 -0.94 16.85 -4.28
C VAL A 43 0.18 16.86 -5.32
N LYS A 44 1.14 17.79 -5.15
CA LYS A 44 2.35 17.85 -5.97
C LYS A 44 3.51 17.25 -5.18
N PHE A 45 4.11 16.20 -5.73
CA PHE A 45 5.29 15.57 -5.14
C PHE A 45 6.55 15.98 -5.89
N MET A 46 7.63 16.16 -5.15
CA MET A 46 8.95 16.47 -5.68
C MET A 46 9.96 15.51 -5.06
N TRP A 47 10.91 15.03 -5.85
CA TRP A 47 12.08 14.29 -5.39
C TRP A 47 13.34 15.00 -5.89
N GLY A 48 13.91 15.83 -5.03
CA GLY A 48 14.88 16.85 -5.46
C GLY A 48 14.25 17.77 -6.51
N GLU A 49 14.90 17.90 -7.66
CA GLU A 49 14.45 18.73 -8.78
C GLU A 49 13.38 18.05 -9.67
N HIS A 50 13.03 16.79 -9.39
CA HIS A 50 12.10 16.03 -10.23
C HIS A 50 10.67 16.09 -9.70
N VAL A 51 9.72 16.38 -10.59
CA VAL A 51 8.30 16.20 -10.30
C VAL A 51 7.99 14.70 -10.22
N ALA A 52 7.51 14.25 -9.07
CA ALA A 52 7.08 12.88 -8.85
C ALA A 52 5.57 12.76 -9.01
N ARG A 53 5.12 11.62 -9.59
CA ARG A 53 3.70 11.26 -9.63
C ARG A 53 3.35 10.41 -8.41
N ALA A 54 2.19 10.66 -7.83
CA ALA A 54 1.64 9.76 -6.83
C ALA A 54 1.35 8.39 -7.45
N ALA A 55 1.32 7.35 -6.60
CA ALA A 55 0.77 6.06 -6.99
C ALA A 55 -0.75 6.15 -7.16
N ASP A 56 -1.32 5.39 -8.10
CA ASP A 56 -2.77 5.41 -8.41
C ASP A 56 -3.63 5.05 -7.19
N ASP A 57 -3.10 4.17 -6.34
CA ASP A 57 -3.74 3.69 -5.13
C ASP A 57 -2.98 4.09 -3.88
N LYS A 58 -3.73 4.18 -2.78
CA LYS A 58 -3.22 4.25 -1.40
C LYS A 58 -3.59 3.01 -0.62
N TRP A 59 -2.82 2.74 0.42
CA TRP A 59 -3.17 1.77 1.44
C TRP A 59 -3.91 2.44 2.59
N THR A 60 -5.00 1.80 3.04
CA THR A 60 -5.72 2.16 4.26
C THR A 60 -5.59 1.00 5.24
N PHE A 61 -5.29 1.32 6.49
CA PHE A 61 -5.10 0.33 7.55
C PHE A 61 -6.17 0.55 8.62
N LEU A 62 -6.91 -0.50 8.95
CA LEU A 62 -7.92 -0.51 9.99
C LEU A 62 -7.53 -1.54 11.07
N PHE A 63 -7.45 -1.09 12.31
CA PHE A 63 -7.20 -1.94 13.46
C PHE A 63 -8.54 -2.38 14.06
N GLN A 64 -8.78 -3.68 14.09
CA GLN A 64 -9.94 -4.27 14.73
C GLN A 64 -9.50 -5.03 15.98
N ARG A 65 -10.05 -4.70 17.14
CA ARG A 65 -9.79 -5.49 18.36
C ARG A 65 -10.43 -6.86 18.21
N LYS A 66 -9.70 -7.93 18.57
CA LYS A 66 -10.29 -9.27 18.67
C LYS A 66 -11.38 -9.25 19.73
N ARG A 67 -12.54 -9.85 19.44
CA ARG A 67 -13.57 -10.05 20.48
C ARG A 67 -12.99 -11.04 21.49
N ALA A 68 -13.02 -10.65 22.76
CA ALA A 68 -12.64 -11.49 23.88
C ALA A 68 -13.64 -12.64 24.06
#